data_AF-A0A8E0IDD9-F1
#
_entry.id   AF-A0A8E0IDD9-F1
#
_cell.length_a   1.000
_cell.length_b   1.000
_cell.length_c   1.000
_cell.angle_alpha   90.00
_cell.angle_beta   90.00
_cell.angle_gamma   90.00
#
_symmetry.space_group_name_H-M   'P 1'
#
loop_
_entity.id
_entity.type
_entity.pdbx_description
1 polymer ?
#
loop_
_entity_poly.entity_id
_entity_poly.type
_entity_poly.pdbx_seq_one_letter_code
_entity_poly.pdbx_strand_id
1 'polypeptide(L)'
;MVSVVILHNLYQGGILPQLKTNNPNWWQFWLLENLAIVAVNVFAMITGYVSMMHRFKSDRVLQVVFQTIFWSVTVSITLYQLRMPISVETVKASFYPLAQFWYVNAYIGLFLLSPVLAFGVKHVSRRTFKRLLVVLLIVSAGLDAGSHFFLLNGYTAYWLVVMYLVGAYIQLYPDAIRWKPVAF
;
A
#
# COMPACT_ATOMS: atom_id res chain seq x y z
N MET A 1 -7.00 5.16 -1.62
CA MET A 1 -6.69 5.12 -3.06
C MET A 1 -5.96 6.35 -3.56
N VAL A 2 -6.28 7.56 -3.08
CA VAL A 2 -5.56 8.80 -3.41
C VAL A 2 -4.04 8.66 -3.28
N SER A 3 -3.51 8.07 -2.20
CA SER A 3 -2.07 7.88 -2.01
C SER A 3 -1.41 7.02 -3.10
N VAL A 4 -2.11 6.01 -3.64
CA VAL A 4 -1.62 5.19 -4.75
C VAL A 4 -1.53 6.03 -6.04
N VAL A 5 -2.56 6.84 -6.28
CA VAL A 5 -2.61 7.76 -7.43
C VAL A 5 -1.50 8.80 -7.33
N ILE A 6 -1.28 9.35 -6.14
CA ILE A 6 -0.19 10.30 -5.87
C ILE A 6 1.16 9.67 -6.20
N LEU A 7 1.46 8.47 -5.68
CA LEU A 7 2.72 7.79 -5.98
C LEU A 7 2.93 7.54 -7.47
N HIS A 8 1.88 7.08 -8.16
CA HIS A 8 1.95 6.87 -9.60
C HIS A 8 2.26 8.17 -10.35
N ASN A 9 1.57 9.28 -10.06
CA ASN A 9 1.83 10.56 -10.73
C ASN A 9 3.19 11.15 -10.35
N LEU A 10 3.64 10.97 -9.10
CA LEU A 10 4.94 11.46 -8.63
C LEU A 10 6.09 10.74 -9.32
N TYR A 11 6.03 9.40 -9.43
CA TYR A 11 7.09 8.60 -10.04
C TYR A 11 6.89 8.41 -11.55
N GLN A 12 5.84 7.69 -11.95
CA GLN A 12 5.58 7.28 -13.34
C GLN A 12 5.01 8.44 -14.18
N GLY A 13 4.28 9.37 -13.54
CA GLY A 13 3.83 10.61 -14.17
C GLY A 13 4.93 11.67 -14.36
N GLY A 14 6.14 11.42 -13.86
CA GLY A 14 7.33 12.21 -14.19
C GLY A 14 7.57 13.45 -13.34
N ILE A 15 6.78 13.70 -12.28
CA ILE A 15 6.96 14.89 -11.42
C ILE A 15 8.29 14.85 -10.66
N LEU A 16 8.57 13.78 -9.91
CA LEU A 16 9.82 13.66 -9.13
C LEU A 16 11.07 13.59 -10.01
N PRO A 17 11.12 12.81 -11.12
CA PRO A 17 12.28 12.78 -12.01
C PRO A 17 12.66 14.15 -12.60
N GLN A 18 11.69 15.05 -12.77
CA GLN A 18 11.91 16.40 -13.32
C GLN A 18 12.20 17.45 -12.24
N LEU A 19 12.08 17.08 -10.95
CA LEU A 19 12.17 18.01 -9.82
C LEU A 19 13.63 18.26 -9.43
N LYS A 20 14.16 19.43 -9.81
CA LYS A 20 15.51 19.86 -9.40
C LYS A 20 15.52 20.33 -7.93
N THR A 21 16.65 20.13 -7.25
CA THR A 21 16.86 20.52 -5.84
C THR A 21 16.70 22.02 -5.58
N ASN A 22 16.91 22.86 -6.60
CA ASN A 22 16.73 24.32 -6.50
C ASN A 22 15.24 24.75 -6.63
N ASN A 23 14.30 23.82 -6.79
CA ASN A 23 12.88 24.14 -6.83
C ASN A 23 12.36 24.35 -5.38
N PRO A 24 11.71 25.48 -5.06
CA PRO A 24 11.20 25.74 -3.72
C PRO A 24 10.15 24.73 -3.25
N ASN A 25 9.49 24.01 -4.18
CA ASN A 25 8.51 22.98 -3.87
C ASN A 25 9.14 21.58 -3.71
N TRP A 26 10.47 21.46 -3.81
CA TRP A 26 11.17 20.17 -3.78
C TRP A 26 10.81 19.33 -2.56
N TRP A 27 10.89 19.93 -1.38
CA TRP A 27 10.60 19.26 -0.10
C TRP A 27 9.12 18.83 0.01
N GLN A 28 8.19 19.56 -0.61
CA GLN A 28 6.76 19.25 -0.55
C GLN A 28 6.45 17.95 -1.30
N PHE A 29 6.99 17.77 -2.50
CA PHE A 29 6.75 16.57 -3.29
C PHE A 29 7.39 15.32 -2.68
N TRP A 30 8.59 15.44 -2.12
CA TRP A 30 9.22 14.33 -1.40
C TRP A 30 8.49 13.99 -0.10
N LEU A 31 8.00 14.99 0.65
CA LEU A 31 7.15 14.75 1.82
C LEU A 31 5.85 14.03 1.42
N LEU A 32 5.21 14.49 0.35
CA LEU A 32 3.98 13.90 -0.17
C LEU A 32 4.18 12.45 -0.59
N GLU A 33 5.31 12.14 -1.23
CA GLU A 33 5.69 10.78 -1.57
C GLU A 33 5.84 9.90 -0.34
N ASN A 34 6.63 10.33 0.66
CA ASN A 34 6.86 9.57 1.88
C ASN A 34 5.56 9.28 2.63
N LEU A 35 4.68 10.28 2.75
CA LEU A 35 3.35 10.11 3.34
C LEU A 35 2.52 9.10 2.55
N ALA A 36 2.60 9.13 1.22
CA ALA A 36 1.87 8.20 0.38
C ALA A 36 2.40 6.76 0.48
N ILE A 37 3.71 6.55 0.57
CA ILE A 37 4.33 5.23 0.82
C ILE A 37 3.85 4.67 2.17
N VAL A 38 3.85 5.49 3.23
CA VAL A 38 3.36 5.05 4.54
C VAL A 38 1.86 4.71 4.45
N ALA A 39 1.06 5.56 3.81
CA ALA A 39 -0.37 5.36 3.69
C ALA A 39 -0.75 4.05 2.98
N VAL A 40 -0.03 3.65 1.92
CA VAL A 40 -0.32 2.39 1.22
C VAL A 40 0.00 1.14 2.05
N ASN A 41 1.02 1.22 2.92
CA ASN A 41 1.32 0.16 3.89
C ASN A 41 0.25 0.06 4.97
N VAL A 42 -0.13 1.21 5.53
CA VAL A 42 -1.21 1.31 6.52
C VAL A 42 -2.52 0.79 5.95
N PHE A 43 -2.83 1.05 4.68
CA PHE A 43 -4.03 0.51 4.04
C PHE A 43 -4.06 -1.03 4.01
N ALA A 44 -2.93 -1.69 3.71
CA ALA A 44 -2.83 -3.15 3.75
C ALA A 44 -2.94 -3.69 5.19
N MET A 45 -2.34 -3.01 6.18
CA MET A 45 -2.51 -3.36 7.60
C MET A 45 -3.97 -3.22 8.05
N ILE A 46 -4.65 -2.12 7.74
CA ILE A 46 -6.07 -1.92 8.05
C ILE A 46 -6.92 -3.02 7.41
N THR A 47 -6.57 -3.43 6.19
CA THR A 47 -7.26 -4.53 5.50
C THR A 47 -7.18 -5.82 6.31
N GLY A 48 -5.99 -6.19 6.78
CA GLY A 48 -5.80 -7.35 7.66
C GLY A 48 -6.52 -7.25 8.99
N TYR A 49 -6.45 -6.09 9.62
CA TYR A 49 -7.14 -5.80 10.88
C TYR A 49 -8.66 -5.99 10.74
N VAL A 50 -9.27 -5.34 9.74
CA VAL A 50 -10.73 -5.38 9.53
C VAL A 50 -11.20 -6.77 9.10
N SER A 51 -10.40 -7.52 8.34
CA SER A 51 -10.73 -8.89 7.94
C SER A 51 -10.82 -9.87 9.11
N MET A 52 -10.23 -9.55 10.27
CA MET A 52 -10.42 -10.35 11.48
C MET A 52 -11.75 -10.05 12.19
N MET A 53 -12.27 -8.84 12.04
CA MET A 53 -13.52 -8.38 12.66
C MET A 53 -14.76 -8.75 11.85
N HIS A 54 -14.70 -8.61 10.54
CA HIS A 54 -15.85 -8.73 9.65
C HIS A 54 -15.63 -9.84 8.63
N ARG A 55 -16.73 -10.43 8.16
CA ARG A 55 -16.68 -11.42 7.07
C ARG A 55 -16.30 -10.76 5.76
N PHE A 56 -15.65 -11.55 4.92
CA PHE A 56 -15.25 -11.21 3.56
C PHE A 56 -16.45 -10.74 2.72
N LYS A 57 -16.30 -9.59 2.05
CA LYS A 57 -17.28 -9.08 1.08
C LYS A 57 -16.59 -8.67 -0.21
N SER A 58 -17.02 -9.25 -1.33
CA SER A 58 -16.46 -9.02 -2.67
C SER A 58 -16.68 -7.59 -3.20
N ASP A 59 -17.71 -6.91 -2.71
CA ASP A 59 -18.02 -5.50 -3.01
C ASP A 59 -16.83 -4.55 -2.76
N ARG A 60 -15.99 -4.86 -1.78
CA ARG A 60 -14.81 -4.07 -1.42
C ARG A 60 -13.79 -3.98 -2.56
N VAL A 61 -13.61 -5.02 -3.37
CA VAL A 61 -12.70 -4.95 -4.53
C VAL A 61 -13.23 -3.98 -5.56
N LEU A 62 -14.51 -4.09 -5.90
CA LEU A 62 -15.15 -3.19 -6.85
C LEU A 62 -15.06 -1.75 -6.36
N GLN A 63 -15.32 -1.49 -5.07
CA GLN A 63 -15.15 -0.16 -4.47
C GLN A 63 -13.73 0.36 -4.61
N VAL A 64 -12.71 -0.46 -4.34
CA VAL A 64 -11.30 -0.07 -4.49
C VAL A 64 -10.97 0.26 -5.95
N VAL A 65 -11.44 -0.53 -6.91
CA VAL A 65 -11.24 -0.28 -8.34
C VAL A 65 -11.91 1.01 -8.78
N PHE A 66 -13.19 1.22 -8.44
CA PHE A 66 -13.91 2.45 -8.77
C PHE A 66 -13.29 3.68 -8.13
N GLN A 67 -12.94 3.62 -6.84
CA GLN A 67 -12.23 4.72 -6.18
C GLN A 67 -10.90 5.01 -6.85
N THR A 68 -10.17 3.99 -7.31
CA THR A 68 -8.89 4.21 -7.99
C THR A 68 -9.10 4.89 -9.34
N ILE A 69 -10.07 4.46 -10.15
CA ILE A 69 -10.41 5.11 -11.42
C ILE A 69 -10.80 6.56 -11.18
N PHE A 70 -11.71 6.80 -10.23
CA PHE A 70 -12.18 8.15 -9.90
C PHE A 70 -11.03 9.08 -9.52
N TRP A 71 -10.20 8.66 -8.56
CA TRP A 71 -9.09 9.51 -8.09
C TRP A 71 -7.97 9.63 -9.12
N SER A 72 -7.69 8.59 -9.89
CA SER A 72 -6.70 8.60 -10.96
C SER A 72 -7.02 9.67 -12.01
N VAL A 73 -8.24 9.63 -12.56
CA VAL A 73 -8.69 10.59 -13.56
C VAL A 73 -8.76 12.01 -12.98
N THR A 74 -9.35 12.17 -11.80
CA THR A 74 -9.52 13.49 -11.17
C THR A 74 -8.19 14.17 -10.89
N VAL A 75 -7.23 13.44 -10.31
CA VAL A 75 -5.91 14.00 -9.97
C VAL A 75 -5.11 14.31 -11.23
N SER A 76 -5.05 13.40 -12.21
CA SER A 76 -4.27 13.63 -13.42
C SER A 76 -4.82 14.80 -14.25
N ILE A 77 -6.14 14.95 -14.37
CA ILE A 77 -6.75 16.12 -15.03
C ILE A 77 -6.41 17.40 -14.26
N THR A 78 -6.55 17.40 -12.93
CA THR A 78 -6.27 18.59 -12.10
C THR A 78 -4.82 19.04 -12.26
N LEU A 79 -3.86 18.10 -12.18
CA LEU A 79 -2.44 18.41 -12.33
C LEU A 79 -2.12 18.93 -13.74
N TYR A 80 -2.74 18.36 -14.79
CA TYR A 80 -2.61 18.88 -16.15
C TYR A 80 -3.12 20.32 -16.29
N GLN A 81 -4.29 20.63 -15.72
CA GLN A 81 -4.85 21.99 -15.73
C GLN A 81 -3.97 23.00 -14.97
N LEU A 82 -3.30 22.55 -13.90
CA LEU A 82 -2.33 23.35 -13.14
C LEU A 82 -0.96 23.48 -13.83
N ARG A 83 -0.82 22.98 -15.07
CA ARG A 83 0.43 22.99 -15.86
C ARG A 83 1.60 22.33 -15.14
N MET A 84 1.31 21.33 -14.31
CA MET A 84 2.32 20.45 -13.75
C MET A 84 2.98 19.63 -14.87
N PRO A 85 4.22 19.13 -14.68
CA PRO A 85 4.97 18.41 -15.71
C PRO A 85 4.43 16.98 -15.94
N ILE A 86 3.18 16.89 -16.39
CA ILE A 86 2.45 15.66 -16.70
C ILE A 86 2.06 15.70 -18.18
N SER A 87 2.28 14.60 -18.89
CA SER A 87 1.96 14.52 -20.31
C SER A 87 0.50 14.13 -20.57
N VAL A 88 0.04 14.38 -21.80
CA VAL A 88 -1.30 13.96 -22.24
C VAL A 88 -1.44 12.44 -22.19
N GLU A 89 -0.35 11.70 -22.42
CA GLU A 89 -0.29 10.25 -22.32
C GLU A 89 -0.53 9.78 -20.88
N THR A 90 0.03 10.46 -19.88
CA THR A 90 -0.25 10.15 -18.46
C THR A 90 -1.73 10.39 -18.13
N VAL A 91 -2.35 11.46 -18.66
CA VAL A 91 -3.79 11.70 -18.49
C VAL A 91 -4.61 10.59 -19.14
N LYS A 92 -4.26 10.14 -20.35
CA LYS A 92 -4.94 9.00 -21.01
C LYS A 92 -4.75 7.70 -20.21
N ALA A 93 -3.55 7.44 -19.71
CA ALA A 93 -3.24 6.27 -18.90
C ALA A 93 -4.03 6.24 -17.58
N SER A 94 -4.38 7.41 -17.03
CA SER A 94 -5.16 7.54 -15.79
C SER A 94 -6.56 6.90 -15.86
N PHE A 95 -7.13 6.73 -17.05
CA PHE A 95 -8.41 6.05 -17.27
C PHE A 95 -8.31 4.52 -17.15
N TYR A 96 -7.10 3.97 -17.19
CA TYR A 96 -6.85 2.53 -17.15
C TYR A 96 -5.93 2.15 -15.98
N PRO A 97 -6.26 2.51 -14.72
CA PRO A 97 -5.36 2.32 -13.59
C PRO A 97 -5.04 0.85 -13.31
N LEU A 98 -5.90 -0.10 -13.72
CA LEU A 98 -5.61 -1.53 -13.59
C LEU A 98 -4.41 -1.99 -14.44
N ALA A 99 -4.18 -1.34 -15.58
CA ALA A 99 -3.02 -1.65 -16.43
C ALA A 99 -1.73 -1.00 -15.92
N GLN A 100 -1.85 0.05 -15.10
CA GLN A 100 -0.75 0.97 -14.77
C GLN A 100 -0.31 0.86 -13.31
N PHE A 101 -1.24 0.59 -12.39
CA PHE A 101 -1.01 0.71 -10.96
C PHE A 101 -0.77 -0.66 -10.36
N TRP A 102 0.51 -1.00 -10.18
CA TRP A 102 0.96 -2.24 -9.55
C TRP A 102 0.19 -2.55 -8.25
N TYR A 103 -0.08 -1.52 -7.44
CA TYR A 103 -0.69 -1.67 -6.12
C TYR A 103 -2.11 -2.22 -6.21
N VAL A 104 -2.89 -1.80 -7.22
CA VAL A 104 -4.28 -2.27 -7.38
C VAL A 104 -4.28 -3.77 -7.70
N ASN A 105 -3.39 -4.19 -8.60
CA ASN A 105 -3.25 -5.59 -8.98
C ASN A 105 -2.76 -6.45 -7.80
N ALA A 106 -1.73 -5.97 -7.09
CA ALA A 106 -1.23 -6.62 -5.88
C ALA A 106 -2.30 -6.72 -4.79
N TYR A 107 -3.11 -5.66 -4.61
CA TYR A 107 -4.19 -5.63 -3.64
C TYR A 107 -5.34 -6.56 -4.01
N ILE A 108 -5.70 -6.70 -5.29
CA ILE A 108 -6.66 -7.71 -5.75
C ILE A 108 -6.14 -9.11 -5.41
N GLY A 109 -4.86 -9.38 -5.67
CA GLY A 109 -4.21 -10.65 -5.28
C GLY A 109 -4.28 -10.91 -3.77
N LEU A 110 -3.92 -9.92 -2.95
CA LEU A 110 -4.07 -9.99 -1.49
C LEU A 110 -5.52 -10.26 -1.09
N PHE A 111 -6.47 -9.57 -1.71
CA PHE A 111 -7.88 -9.72 -1.42
C PHE A 111 -8.35 -11.16 -1.68
N LEU A 112 -7.98 -11.76 -2.81
CA LEU A 112 -8.28 -13.16 -3.12
C LEU A 112 -7.66 -14.14 -2.12
N LEU A 113 -6.44 -13.85 -1.64
CA LEU A 113 -5.76 -14.66 -0.62
C LEU A 113 -6.31 -14.45 0.79
N SER A 114 -6.96 -13.31 1.05
CA SER A 114 -7.36 -12.90 2.40
C SER A 114 -8.22 -13.91 3.17
N PRO A 115 -9.17 -14.67 2.57
CA PRO A 115 -9.93 -15.68 3.30
C PRO A 115 -9.05 -16.83 3.82
N VAL A 116 -8.10 -17.28 2.99
CA VAL A 116 -7.16 -18.36 3.35
C VAL A 116 -6.20 -17.88 4.43
N LEU A 117 -5.66 -16.67 4.28
CA LEU A 117 -4.80 -16.05 5.29
C LEU A 117 -5.54 -15.88 6.62
N ALA A 118 -6.78 -15.37 6.59
CA ALA A 118 -7.62 -15.19 7.76
C ALA A 118 -7.94 -16.52 8.46
N PHE A 119 -8.21 -17.57 7.69
CA PHE A 119 -8.39 -18.91 8.23
C PHE A 119 -7.10 -19.41 8.91
N GLY A 120 -5.96 -19.32 8.22
CA GLY A 120 -4.68 -19.79 8.73
C GLY A 120 -4.28 -19.14 10.06
N VAL A 121 -4.33 -17.80 10.15
CA VAL A 121 -3.93 -17.08 11.37
C VAL A 121 -4.84 -17.38 12.58
N LYS A 122 -6.09 -17.78 12.35
CA LYS A 122 -7.03 -18.17 13.42
C LYS A 122 -6.81 -19.59 13.95
N HIS A 123 -6.12 -20.45 13.19
CA HIS A 123 -5.89 -21.86 13.53
C HIS A 123 -4.46 -22.17 13.98
N VAL A 124 -3.56 -21.17 13.99
CA VAL A 124 -2.21 -21.31 14.53
C VAL A 124 -2.13 -20.71 15.93
N SER A 125 -1.23 -21.22 16.76
CA SER A 125 -0.98 -20.62 18.07
C SER A 125 -0.43 -19.19 17.93
N ARG A 126 -0.73 -18.32 18.92
CA ARG A 126 -0.17 -16.95 18.99
C ARG A 126 1.36 -16.94 18.86
N ARG A 127 2.05 -17.90 19.48
CA ARG A 127 3.51 -18.01 19.44
C ARG A 127 4.01 -18.33 18.03
N THR A 128 3.34 -19.25 17.34
CA THR A 128 3.67 -19.61 15.95
C THR A 128 3.43 -18.42 15.03
N PHE A 129 2.28 -17.75 15.15
CA PHE A 129 1.97 -16.59 14.32
C PHE A 129 2.97 -15.44 14.55
N LYS A 130 3.30 -15.12 15.81
CA LYS A 130 4.31 -14.11 16.13
C LYS A 130 5.67 -14.44 15.50
N ARG A 131 6.12 -15.70 15.61
CA ARG A 131 7.39 -16.16 15.04
C ARG A 131 7.39 -16.02 13.52
N LEU A 132 6.34 -16.48 12.86
CA LEU A 132 6.17 -16.34 11.42
C LEU A 132 6.26 -14.87 11.00
N LEU A 133 5.52 -13.99 11.68
CA LEU A 133 5.52 -12.57 11.37
C LEU A 133 6.90 -11.92 11.50
N VAL A 134 7.63 -12.22 12.59
CA VAL A 134 9.00 -11.74 12.80
C VAL A 134 9.93 -12.22 11.70
N VAL A 135 9.85 -13.50 11.32
CA VAL A 135 10.67 -14.06 10.23
C VAL A 135 10.37 -13.35 8.91
N LEU A 136 9.10 -13.17 8.55
CA LEU A 136 8.70 -12.48 7.31
C LEU A 136 9.21 -11.03 7.28
N LEU A 137 9.15 -10.32 8.40
CA LEU A 137 9.68 -8.95 8.51
C LEU A 137 11.21 -8.91 8.38
N ILE A 138 11.94 -9.83 9.00
CA ILE A 138 13.40 -9.92 8.86
C ILE A 138 13.79 -10.25 7.42
N VAL A 139 13.11 -11.20 6.79
CA VAL A 139 13.33 -11.55 5.38
C VAL A 139 13.09 -10.33 4.49
N SER A 140 12.00 -9.61 4.73
CA SER A 140 11.65 -8.39 3.99
C SER A 140 12.63 -7.25 4.19
N ALA A 141 13.23 -7.12 5.38
CA ALA A 141 14.10 -6.00 5.74
C ALA A 141 15.58 -6.23 5.38
N GLY A 142 16.07 -7.47 5.44
CA GLY A 142 17.52 -7.73 5.45
C GLY A 142 18.03 -8.83 4.52
N LEU A 143 17.18 -9.74 4.05
CA LEU A 143 17.65 -10.91 3.27
C LEU A 143 17.40 -10.79 1.76
N ASP A 144 16.75 -9.71 1.30
CA ASP A 144 16.62 -9.43 -0.14
C ASP A 144 17.83 -8.69 -0.74
N ALA A 145 18.94 -8.61 -0.02
CA ALA A 145 20.18 -8.04 -0.54
C ALA A 145 20.66 -8.73 -1.84
N GLY A 146 20.24 -9.99 -2.07
CA GLY A 146 20.49 -10.75 -3.30
C GLY A 146 19.35 -10.75 -4.32
N SER A 147 18.25 -10.00 -4.12
CA SER A 147 17.05 -9.96 -4.99
C SER A 147 16.32 -11.31 -5.23
N HIS A 148 16.69 -12.36 -4.49
CA HIS A 148 16.12 -13.70 -4.66
C HIS A 148 14.72 -13.86 -4.05
N PHE A 149 14.29 -12.94 -3.18
CA PHE A 149 12.94 -12.92 -2.64
C PHE A 149 12.00 -12.02 -3.44
N PHE A 150 12.49 -11.45 -4.56
CA PHE A 150 11.72 -10.65 -5.51
C PHE A 150 10.93 -9.52 -4.83
N LEU A 151 11.46 -8.84 -3.81
CA LEU A 151 10.65 -7.85 -3.08
C LEU A 151 10.43 -6.57 -3.88
N LEU A 152 11.19 -6.34 -4.96
CA LEU A 152 11.08 -5.18 -5.85
C LEU A 152 10.96 -3.87 -5.06
N ASN A 153 11.85 -3.65 -4.07
CA ASN A 153 11.78 -2.51 -3.14
C ASN A 153 10.46 -2.39 -2.35
N GLY A 154 9.79 -3.50 -2.08
CA GLY A 154 8.49 -3.56 -1.39
C GLY A 154 7.26 -3.47 -2.33
N TYR A 155 7.45 -3.35 -3.64
CA TYR A 155 6.38 -3.20 -4.63
C TYR A 155 5.79 -4.55 -5.06
N THR A 156 5.41 -5.39 -4.10
CA THR A 156 4.90 -6.75 -4.37
C THR A 156 3.67 -7.13 -3.58
N ALA A 157 2.89 -8.07 -4.13
CA ALA A 157 1.78 -8.71 -3.42
C ALA A 157 2.26 -9.43 -2.15
N TYR A 158 3.46 -10.03 -2.16
CA TYR A 158 4.09 -10.61 -0.97
C TYR A 158 4.18 -9.59 0.16
N TRP A 159 4.69 -8.40 -0.11
CA TRP A 159 4.84 -7.38 0.92
C TRP A 159 3.48 -6.92 1.48
N LEU A 160 2.47 -6.82 0.62
CA LEU A 160 1.10 -6.54 1.07
C LEU A 160 0.53 -7.67 1.95
N VAL A 161 0.88 -8.94 1.69
CA VAL A 161 0.54 -10.06 2.58
C VAL A 161 1.22 -9.91 3.93
N VAL A 162 2.50 -9.53 3.98
CA VAL A 162 3.19 -9.29 5.26
C VAL A 162 2.49 -8.17 6.05
N MET A 163 2.18 -7.04 5.41
CA MET A 163 1.45 -5.94 6.05
C MET A 163 0.05 -6.34 6.50
N TYR A 164 -0.68 -7.12 5.69
CA TYR A 164 -1.95 -7.70 6.09
C TYR A 164 -1.82 -8.55 7.37
N LEU A 165 -0.80 -9.41 7.44
CA LEU A 165 -0.56 -10.25 8.61
C LEU A 165 -0.19 -9.42 9.85
N VAL A 166 0.55 -8.31 9.70
CA VAL A 166 0.78 -7.36 10.80
C VAL A 166 -0.56 -6.84 11.32
N GLY A 167 -1.42 -6.32 10.45
CA GLY A 167 -2.75 -5.83 10.85
C GLY A 167 -3.63 -6.88 11.51
N ALA A 168 -3.64 -8.10 10.97
CA ALA A 168 -4.37 -9.22 11.56
C ALA A 168 -3.84 -9.60 12.95
N TYR A 169 -2.53 -9.60 13.16
CA TYR A 169 -1.90 -9.86 14.46
C TYR A 169 -2.28 -8.80 15.49
N ILE A 170 -2.25 -7.52 15.09
CA ILE A 170 -2.67 -6.39 15.94
C ILE A 170 -4.11 -6.59 16.42
N GLN A 171 -5.01 -6.99 15.51
CA GLN A 171 -6.42 -7.19 15.86
C GLN A 171 -6.66 -8.42 16.75
N LEU A 172 -5.96 -9.53 16.50
CA LEU A 172 -6.13 -10.75 17.28
C LEU A 172 -5.50 -10.65 18.67
N TYR A 173 -4.47 -9.82 18.85
CA TYR A 173 -3.75 -9.67 20.12
C TYR A 173 -3.53 -8.21 20.54
N PRO A 174 -4.59 -7.44 20.86
CA PRO A 174 -4.47 -6.04 21.26
C PRO A 174 -3.56 -5.84 22.49
N ASP A 175 -3.54 -6.80 23.43
CA ASP A 175 -2.66 -6.78 24.59
C ASP A 175 -1.15 -6.80 24.25
N ALA A 176 -0.78 -7.22 23.04
CA ALA A 176 0.60 -7.13 22.58
C ALA A 176 1.06 -5.67 22.41
N ILE A 177 0.09 -4.75 22.27
CA ILE A 177 0.29 -3.32 22.05
C ILE A 177 -0.38 -2.59 23.21
N ARG A 178 -0.03 -2.95 24.44
CA ARG A 178 -0.40 -2.14 25.61
C ARG A 178 0.38 -0.83 25.55
N TRP A 179 -0.20 0.17 24.90
CA TRP A 179 0.19 1.55 25.09
C TRP A 179 -0.06 1.91 26.56
N LYS A 180 1.00 2.07 27.33
CA LYS A 180 0.89 2.85 28.56
C LYS A 180 0.77 4.30 28.10
N PRO A 181 -0.34 5.01 28.39
CA PRO A 181 -0.39 6.43 28.10
C PRO A 181 0.79 7.08 28.83
N VAL A 182 1.60 7.84 28.08
CA VAL A 182 2.59 8.72 28.68
C VAL A 182 1.76 9.77 29.42
N ALA A 183 1.77 9.69 30.75
CA ALA A 183 1.19 10.75 31.57
C ALA A 183 2.02 12.01 31.29
N PHE A 184 1.41 13.00 30.65
CA PHE A 184 1.94 14.35 30.57
C PHE A 184 1.60 15.09 31.86
#